data_AF-A0A2V9JUZ8-F1
#
_entry.id   AF-A0A2V9JUZ8-F1
#
_cell.length_a   1.000
_cell.length_b   1.000
_cell.length_c   1.000
_cell.angle_alpha   90.00
_cell.angle_beta   90.00
_cell.angle_gamma   90.00
#
_symmetry.space_group_name_H-M   'P 1'
#
loop_
_entity.id
_entity.type
_entity.pdbx_description
1 polymer ?
#
loop_
_entity_poly.entity_id
_entity_poly.type
_entity_poly.pdbx_seq_one_letter_code
_entity_poly.pdbx_strand_id
1 'polypeptide(L)'
;MRRRGQVPKKDQHQHSPGFFKRMRDLPPQEQERVLANDERFQRLPPERQQMVRERLRRWNALRPEDKERMRERQEIFESLSPQQRQEARALFPKWQSLEPERRKEVMGAFRRLRSLPPGEREPFLSSLEIQGHFTPEERGLLGRMNRLLPESRSEPSYEPDE
;
A
#
# COMPACT_ATOMS: atom_id res chain seq x y z
N MET A 1 -28.47 11.88 -36.99
CA MET A 1 -28.44 11.90 -35.51
C MET A 1 -27.64 10.70 -34.99
N ARG A 2 -26.39 10.89 -34.53
CA ARG A 2 -25.57 9.79 -33.99
C ARG A 2 -25.72 9.74 -32.46
N ARG A 3 -26.44 8.74 -31.94
CA ARG A 3 -26.44 8.43 -30.51
C ARG A 3 -25.12 7.77 -30.14
N ARG A 4 -24.24 8.56 -29.54
CA ARG A 4 -22.99 8.11 -28.92
C ARG A 4 -23.40 7.31 -27.68
N GLY A 5 -23.40 5.97 -27.78
CA GLY A 5 -23.64 5.09 -26.64
C GLY A 5 -22.62 5.38 -25.55
N GLN A 6 -23.08 5.89 -24.41
CA GLN A 6 -22.28 5.99 -23.21
C GLN A 6 -21.89 4.56 -22.79
N VAL A 7 -20.60 4.27 -22.87
CA VAL A 7 -20.02 3.10 -22.21
C VAL A 7 -19.99 3.42 -20.71
N PRO A 8 -20.68 2.66 -19.83
CA PRO A 8 -20.56 2.90 -18.40
C PRO A 8 -19.13 2.54 -17.96
N LYS A 9 -18.36 3.55 -17.58
CA LYS A 9 -17.04 3.37 -16.99
C LYS A 9 -17.15 3.30 -15.46
N LYS A 10 -16.54 2.25 -14.90
CA LYS A 10 -16.02 2.08 -13.53
C LYS A 10 -16.93 1.43 -12.48
N ASP A 11 -17.18 0.14 -12.66
CA ASP A 11 -17.28 -0.82 -11.55
C ASP A 11 -15.92 -1.48 -11.30
N GLN A 12 -14.93 -0.67 -10.93
CA GLN A 12 -13.70 -1.18 -10.32
C GLN A 12 -13.93 -1.09 -8.81
N HIS A 13 -13.67 -2.19 -8.08
CA HIS A 13 -13.80 -2.38 -6.61
C HIS A 13 -15.09 -3.04 -6.06
N GLN A 14 -15.79 -3.93 -6.80
CA GLN A 14 -16.96 -4.65 -6.24
C GLN A 14 -16.64 -5.71 -5.17
N HIS A 15 -15.37 -5.99 -4.86
CA HIS A 15 -15.01 -6.65 -3.61
C HIS A 15 -14.49 -5.63 -2.62
N SER A 16 -15.21 -5.46 -1.50
CA SER A 16 -14.67 -4.71 -0.37
C SER A 16 -13.31 -5.29 0.02
N PRO A 17 -12.32 -4.45 0.36
CA PRO A 17 -11.02 -4.90 0.87
C PRO A 17 -11.12 -6.00 1.95
N GLY A 18 -12.18 -5.99 2.75
CA GLY A 18 -12.46 -7.01 3.76
C GLY A 18 -12.81 -8.41 3.24
N PHE A 19 -13.40 -8.55 2.04
CA PHE A 19 -13.70 -9.87 1.45
C PHE A 19 -12.42 -10.63 1.14
N PHE A 20 -11.49 -9.97 0.45
CA PHE A 20 -10.20 -10.58 0.12
C PHE A 20 -9.34 -10.82 1.36
N LYS A 21 -9.46 -9.97 2.40
CA LYS A 21 -8.80 -10.20 3.70
C LYS A 21 -9.22 -11.54 4.29
N ARG A 22 -10.52 -11.76 4.47
CA ARG A 22 -11.07 -13.02 5.01
C ARG A 22 -10.68 -14.25 4.19
N MET A 23 -10.75 -14.16 2.87
CA MET A 23 -10.45 -15.28 1.97
C MET A 23 -9.01 -15.78 2.09
N ARG A 24 -8.04 -14.89 2.34
CA ARG A 24 -6.61 -15.23 2.46
C ARG A 24 -6.27 -16.02 3.72
N ASP A 25 -7.13 -15.96 4.72
CA ASP A 25 -6.95 -16.66 6.00
C ASP A 25 -7.52 -18.09 5.97
N LEU A 26 -8.26 -18.44 4.91
CA LEU A 26 -8.86 -19.76 4.73
C LEU A 26 -7.95 -20.71 3.92
N PRO A 27 -7.97 -22.03 4.17
CA PRO A 27 -7.36 -23.04 3.31
C PRO A 27 -7.90 -23.00 1.88
N PRO A 28 -7.12 -23.36 0.84
CA PRO A 28 -7.54 -23.27 -0.56
C PRO A 28 -8.86 -23.99 -0.89
N GLN A 29 -9.10 -25.15 -0.27
CA GLN A 29 -10.35 -25.91 -0.48
C GLN A 29 -11.55 -25.18 0.12
N GLU A 30 -11.36 -24.53 1.28
CA GLU A 30 -12.41 -23.74 1.93
C GLU A 30 -12.65 -22.43 1.20
N GLN A 31 -11.62 -21.82 0.61
CA GLN A 31 -11.77 -20.67 -0.28
C GLN A 31 -12.73 -20.98 -1.45
N GLU A 32 -12.54 -22.09 -2.17
CA GLU A 32 -13.44 -22.42 -3.29
C GLU A 32 -14.86 -22.70 -2.81
N ARG A 33 -15.03 -23.32 -1.63
CA ARG A 33 -16.35 -23.49 -1.02
C ARG A 33 -17.02 -22.16 -0.69
N VAL A 34 -16.29 -21.20 -0.12
CA VAL A 34 -16.85 -19.88 0.17
C VAL A 34 -17.21 -19.14 -1.12
N LEU A 35 -16.35 -19.17 -2.15
CA LEU A 35 -16.66 -18.58 -3.46
C LEU A 35 -17.89 -19.21 -4.10
N ALA A 36 -18.00 -20.54 -4.04
CA ALA A 36 -19.13 -21.27 -4.60
C ALA A 36 -20.46 -20.94 -3.91
N ASN A 37 -20.44 -20.47 -2.65
CA ASN A 37 -21.63 -20.11 -1.89
C ASN A 37 -21.86 -18.59 -1.77
N ASP A 38 -20.96 -17.75 -2.31
CA ASP A 38 -21.08 -16.29 -2.24
C ASP A 38 -21.90 -15.75 -3.43
N GLU A 39 -23.14 -15.31 -3.17
CA GLU A 39 -24.04 -14.77 -4.20
C GLU A 39 -23.46 -13.55 -4.93
N ARG A 40 -22.66 -12.71 -4.24
CA ARG A 40 -22.05 -11.53 -4.86
C ARG A 40 -20.98 -11.95 -5.85
N PHE A 41 -20.19 -12.95 -5.52
CA PHE A 41 -19.18 -13.53 -6.40
C PHE A 41 -19.80 -14.20 -7.62
N GLN A 42 -20.88 -14.98 -7.43
CA GLN A 42 -21.57 -15.64 -8.54
C GLN A 42 -22.19 -14.65 -9.55
N ARG A 43 -22.64 -13.48 -9.07
CA ARG A 43 -23.20 -12.41 -9.92
C ARG A 43 -22.13 -11.65 -10.71
N LEU A 44 -20.84 -11.86 -10.47
CA LEU A 44 -19.79 -11.21 -11.22
C LEU A 44 -19.67 -11.78 -12.65
N PRO A 45 -19.25 -10.96 -13.62
CA PRO A 45 -18.86 -11.44 -14.93
C PRO A 45 -17.79 -12.55 -14.83
N PRO A 46 -17.80 -13.54 -15.73
CA PRO A 46 -16.90 -14.69 -15.66
C PRO A 46 -15.42 -14.30 -15.62
N GLU A 47 -15.03 -13.24 -16.34
CA GLU A 47 -13.66 -12.71 -16.34
C GLU A 47 -13.28 -12.19 -14.95
N ARG A 48 -14.20 -11.52 -14.25
CA ARG A 48 -13.98 -11.04 -12.89
C ARG A 48 -13.87 -12.20 -11.90
N GLN A 49 -14.71 -13.21 -12.04
CA GLN A 49 -14.62 -14.41 -11.21
C GLN A 49 -13.26 -15.10 -11.37
N GLN A 50 -12.77 -15.21 -12.62
CA GLN A 50 -11.46 -15.76 -12.91
C GLN A 50 -10.34 -14.93 -12.28
N MET A 51 -10.38 -13.59 -12.40
CA MET A 51 -9.40 -12.70 -11.77
C MET A 51 -9.29 -12.91 -10.25
N VAL A 52 -10.42 -13.12 -9.57
CA VAL A 52 -10.45 -13.35 -8.11
C VAL A 52 -9.82 -14.71 -7.78
N ARG A 53 -10.22 -15.77 -8.49
CA ARG A 53 -9.64 -17.12 -8.31
C ARG A 53 -8.13 -17.10 -8.57
N GLU A 54 -7.69 -16.38 -9.59
CA GLU A 54 -6.27 -16.24 -9.92
C GLU A 54 -5.49 -15.51 -8.83
N ARG A 55 -6.03 -14.41 -8.30
CA ARG A 55 -5.41 -13.68 -7.18
C ARG A 55 -5.26 -14.57 -5.95
N LEU A 56 -6.27 -15.37 -5.62
CA LEU A 56 -6.22 -16.32 -4.51
C LEU A 56 -5.20 -17.43 -4.76
N ARG A 57 -5.16 -18.00 -5.96
CA ARG A 57 -4.13 -18.98 -6.33
C ARG A 57 -2.71 -18.41 -6.18
N ARG A 58 -2.47 -17.20 -6.69
CA ARG A 58 -1.19 -16.50 -6.54
C ARG A 58 -0.84 -16.27 -5.07
N TRP A 59 -1.82 -15.84 -4.26
CA TRP A 59 -1.62 -15.68 -2.82
C TRP A 59 -1.26 -16.99 -2.13
N ASN A 60 -2.00 -18.07 -2.40
CA ASN A 60 -1.78 -19.38 -1.79
C ASN A 60 -0.39 -19.93 -2.10
N ALA A 61 0.13 -19.66 -3.31
CA ALA A 61 1.46 -20.03 -3.77
C ALA A 61 2.61 -19.20 -3.16
N LEU A 62 2.33 -18.09 -2.46
CA LEU A 62 3.38 -17.33 -1.77
C LEU A 62 3.95 -18.11 -0.58
N ARG A 63 5.26 -17.95 -0.35
CA ARG A 63 5.93 -18.48 0.85
C ARG A 63 5.40 -17.78 2.11
N PRO A 64 5.44 -18.44 3.29
CA PRO A 64 4.95 -17.86 4.54
C PRO A 64 5.52 -16.47 4.84
N GLU A 65 6.81 -16.26 4.61
CA GLU A 65 7.50 -14.99 4.86
C GLU A 65 7.03 -13.90 3.90
N ASP A 66 6.76 -14.25 2.64
CA ASP A 66 6.22 -13.32 1.65
C ASP A 66 4.78 -12.91 2.01
N LYS A 67 3.97 -13.85 2.53
CA LYS A 67 2.60 -13.58 3.01
C LYS A 67 2.63 -12.66 4.23
N GLU A 68 3.55 -12.86 5.16
CA GLU A 68 3.72 -12.02 6.35
C GLU A 68 4.10 -10.58 5.98
N ARG A 69 5.11 -10.39 5.12
CA ARG A 69 5.47 -9.05 4.63
C ARG A 69 4.31 -8.33 3.94
N MET A 70 3.45 -9.07 3.22
CA MET A 70 2.26 -8.48 2.60
C MET A 70 1.18 -8.10 3.61
N ARG A 71 1.02 -8.89 4.69
CA ARG A 71 0.11 -8.57 5.81
C ARG A 71 0.57 -7.31 6.54
N GLU A 72 1.85 -7.25 6.93
CA GLU A 72 2.44 -6.06 7.59
C GLU A 72 2.24 -4.79 6.75
N ARG A 73 2.55 -4.85 5.45
CA ARG A 73 2.32 -3.72 4.54
C ARG A 73 0.86 -3.30 4.46
N GLN A 74 -0.06 -4.26 4.51
CA GLN A 74 -1.48 -3.97 4.49
C GLN A 74 -1.94 -3.35 5.81
N GLU A 75 -1.46 -3.82 6.95
CA GLU A 75 -1.77 -3.25 8.26
C GLU A 75 -1.31 -1.79 8.35
N ILE A 76 -0.09 -1.51 7.89
CA ILE A 76 0.43 -0.14 7.76
C ILE A 76 -0.47 0.70 6.86
N PHE A 77 -0.91 0.16 5.72
CA PHE A 77 -1.80 0.90 4.81
C PHE A 77 -3.21 1.12 5.40
N GLU A 78 -3.71 0.15 6.18
CA GLU A 78 -4.98 0.25 6.89
C GLU A 78 -4.90 1.27 8.05
N SER A 79 -3.74 1.48 8.66
CA SER A 79 -3.54 2.51 9.68
C SER A 79 -3.41 3.93 9.12
N LEU A 80 -3.17 4.09 7.82
CA LEU A 80 -3.11 5.42 7.18
C LEU A 80 -4.48 6.09 7.13
N SER A 81 -4.51 7.40 7.35
CA SER A 81 -5.70 8.24 7.16
C SER A 81 -6.14 8.23 5.68
N PRO A 82 -7.42 8.58 5.36
CA PRO A 82 -7.88 8.65 3.97
C PRO A 82 -7.00 9.53 3.07
N GLN A 83 -6.52 10.65 3.61
CA GLN A 83 -5.61 11.57 2.91
C GLN A 83 -4.24 10.93 2.67
N GLN A 84 -3.66 10.28 3.68
CA GLN A 84 -2.40 9.55 3.54
C GLN A 84 -2.52 8.39 2.54
N ARG A 85 -3.65 7.68 2.50
CA ARG A 85 -3.90 6.64 1.49
C ARG A 85 -3.98 7.22 0.08
N GLN A 86 -4.57 8.39 -0.10
CA GLN A 86 -4.61 9.07 -1.39
C GLN A 86 -3.20 9.48 -1.84
N GLU A 87 -2.42 10.05 -0.93
CA GLU A 87 -1.02 10.40 -1.18
C GLU A 87 -0.19 9.17 -1.55
N ALA A 88 -0.33 8.05 -0.81
CA ALA A 88 0.36 6.80 -1.10
C ALA A 88 0.01 6.26 -2.50
N ARG A 89 -1.26 6.33 -2.90
CA ARG A 89 -1.72 5.94 -4.24
C ARG A 89 -1.14 6.84 -5.33
N ALA A 90 -1.06 8.14 -5.09
CA ALA A 90 -0.47 9.09 -6.04
C ALA A 90 1.05 8.93 -6.17
N LEU A 91 1.72 8.53 -5.08
CA LEU A 91 3.15 8.28 -5.02
C LEU A 91 3.57 7.00 -5.76
N PHE A 92 2.71 5.97 -5.71
CA PHE A 92 3.07 4.61 -6.12
C PHE A 92 3.58 4.47 -7.56
N PRO A 93 2.99 5.10 -8.60
CA PRO A 93 3.51 4.99 -9.97
C PRO A 93 4.94 5.50 -10.11
N LYS A 94 5.25 6.63 -9.45
CA LYS A 94 6.57 7.24 -9.46
C LYS A 94 7.59 6.43 -8.66
N TRP A 95 7.17 5.82 -7.57
CA TRP A 95 7.97 4.84 -6.85
C TRP A 95 8.32 3.62 -7.74
N GLN A 96 7.33 3.12 -8.48
CA GLN A 96 7.48 1.99 -9.40
C GLN A 96 8.25 2.31 -10.68
N SER A 97 8.49 3.58 -11.01
CA SER A 97 9.32 3.96 -12.16
C SER A 97 10.79 4.12 -11.81
N LEU A 98 11.16 4.18 -10.53
CA LEU A 98 12.57 4.24 -10.13
C LEU A 98 13.29 2.93 -10.45
N GLU A 99 14.56 3.03 -10.84
CA GLU A 99 15.45 1.88 -10.96
C GLU A 99 15.64 1.15 -9.62
N PRO A 100 15.85 -0.18 -9.61
CA PRO A 100 15.93 -0.97 -8.37
C PRO A 100 16.95 -0.44 -7.36
N GLU A 101 18.12 -0.02 -7.83
CA GLU A 101 19.19 0.55 -7.01
C GLU A 101 18.76 1.89 -6.39
N ARG A 102 18.12 2.76 -7.17
CA ARG A 102 17.61 4.04 -6.66
C ARG A 102 16.48 3.84 -5.66
N ARG A 103 15.62 2.83 -5.84
CA ARG A 103 14.62 2.45 -4.81
C ARG A 103 15.29 2.06 -3.49
N LYS A 104 16.39 1.30 -3.53
CA LYS A 104 17.12 0.91 -2.30
C LYS A 104 17.63 2.15 -1.56
N GLU A 105 18.24 3.09 -2.28
CA GLU A 105 18.75 4.36 -1.71
C GLU A 105 17.64 5.20 -1.08
N VAL A 106 16.54 5.42 -1.83
CA VAL A 106 15.40 6.19 -1.32
C VAL A 106 14.76 5.49 -0.12
N MET A 107 14.60 4.16 -0.14
CA MET A 107 14.13 3.41 1.04
C MET A 107 15.07 3.55 2.23
N GLY A 108 16.38 3.61 2.00
CA GLY A 108 17.39 3.82 3.04
C GLY A 108 17.21 5.17 3.72
N ALA A 109 17.12 6.25 2.92
CA ALA A 109 16.86 7.60 3.42
C ALA A 109 15.50 7.70 4.12
N PHE A 110 14.45 7.09 3.57
CA PHE A 110 13.13 7.05 4.20
C PHE A 110 13.14 6.29 5.54
N ARG A 111 13.93 5.21 5.67
CA ARG A 111 14.09 4.51 6.95
C ARG A 111 14.70 5.42 8.02
N ARG A 112 15.72 6.21 7.67
CA ARG A 112 16.31 7.23 8.55
C ARG A 112 15.30 8.31 8.91
N LEU A 113 14.59 8.85 7.91
CA LEU A 113 13.54 9.84 8.11
C LEU A 113 12.47 9.36 9.11
N ARG A 114 12.02 8.10 8.98
CA ARG A 114 11.02 7.51 9.87
C ARG A 114 11.51 7.33 11.31
N SER A 115 12.80 7.14 11.52
CA SER A 115 13.37 7.06 12.88
C SER A 115 13.49 8.43 13.56
N LEU A 116 13.48 9.52 12.81
CA LEU A 116 13.60 10.86 13.36
C LEU A 116 12.29 11.36 13.99
N PRO A 117 12.38 12.16 15.09
CA PRO A 117 11.27 12.94 15.60
C PRO A 117 10.66 13.84 14.51
N PRO A 118 9.36 14.14 14.53
CA PRO A 118 8.69 14.95 13.51
C PRO A 118 9.41 16.29 13.23
N GLY A 119 9.83 17.01 14.27
CA GLY A 119 10.53 18.29 14.12
C GLY A 119 11.91 18.21 13.46
N GLU A 120 12.52 17.02 13.39
CA GLU A 120 13.84 16.80 12.78
C GLU A 120 13.75 16.29 11.32
N ARG A 121 12.56 15.92 10.85
CA ARG A 121 12.37 15.36 9.50
C ARG A 121 12.63 16.40 8.41
N GLU A 122 12.12 17.62 8.56
CA GLU A 122 12.31 18.73 7.64
C GLU A 122 13.78 19.20 7.55
N PRO A 123 14.48 19.40 8.68
CA PRO A 123 15.92 19.63 8.68
C PRO A 123 16.71 18.51 7.98
N PHE A 124 16.37 17.24 8.24
CA PHE A 124 17.02 16.11 7.58
C PHE A 124 16.80 16.12 6.06
N LEU A 125 15.58 16.35 5.58
CA LEU A 125 15.27 16.46 4.15
C LEU A 125 15.99 17.63 3.47
N SER A 126 16.27 18.69 4.24
CA SER A 126 17.01 19.88 3.77
C SER A 126 18.52 19.74 3.95
N SER A 127 19.04 18.64 4.50
CA SER A 127 20.47 18.46 4.76
C SER A 127 21.30 18.38 3.48
N LEU A 128 22.59 18.74 3.58
CA LEU A 128 23.55 18.60 2.48
C LEU A 128 23.70 17.14 2.03
N GLU A 129 23.53 16.17 2.94
CA GLU A 129 23.50 14.74 2.63
C GLU A 129 22.39 14.43 1.62
N ILE A 130 21.16 14.87 1.91
CA ILE A 130 20.02 14.62 1.05
C ILE A 130 20.14 15.41 -0.26
N GLN A 131 20.60 16.66 -0.21
CA GLN A 131 20.76 17.51 -1.39
C GLN A 131 21.86 17.02 -2.35
N GLY A 132 22.96 16.47 -1.82
CA GLY A 132 24.08 15.99 -2.62
C GLY A 132 23.87 14.59 -3.22
N HIS A 133 23.13 13.71 -2.54
CA HIS A 133 22.97 12.31 -2.97
C HIS A 133 21.67 12.06 -3.77
N PHE A 134 20.63 12.88 -3.60
CA PHE A 134 19.33 12.66 -4.25
C PHE A 134 19.01 13.74 -5.27
N THR A 135 18.50 13.31 -6.43
CA THR A 135 18.01 14.23 -7.47
C THR A 135 16.83 15.06 -6.95
N PRO A 136 16.50 16.21 -7.58
CA PRO A 136 15.30 16.97 -7.21
C PRO A 136 14.03 16.12 -7.21
N GLU A 137 13.96 15.14 -8.12
CA GLU A 137 12.83 14.23 -8.23
C GLU A 137 12.69 13.30 -7.02
N GLU A 138 13.80 12.71 -6.58
CA GLU A 138 13.87 11.79 -5.45
C GLU A 138 13.71 12.51 -4.12
N ARG A 139 14.24 13.74 -3.99
CA ARG A 139 13.97 14.60 -2.82
C ARG A 139 12.49 14.93 -2.71
N GLY A 140 11.85 15.27 -3.82
CA GLY A 140 10.40 15.44 -3.86
C GLY A 140 9.64 14.16 -3.51
N LEU A 141 10.19 12.98 -3.83
CA LEU A 141 9.62 11.70 -3.43
C LEU A 141 9.75 11.47 -1.92
N LEU A 142 10.92 11.71 -1.33
CA LEU A 142 11.15 11.63 0.12
C LEU A 142 10.24 12.59 0.90
N GLY A 143 10.06 13.82 0.42
CA GLY A 143 9.14 14.78 1.03
C GLY A 143 7.67 14.31 0.98
N ARG A 144 7.23 13.72 -0.14
CA ARG A 144 5.88 13.12 -0.21
C ARG A 144 5.73 11.90 0.69
N MET A 145 6.78 11.09 0.83
CA MET A 145 6.81 9.97 1.75
C MET A 145 6.77 10.42 3.21
N ASN A 146 7.36 11.58 3.55
CA ASN A 146 7.26 12.18 4.89
C ASN A 146 5.80 12.37 5.31
N ARG A 147 4.95 12.84 4.40
CA ARG A 147 3.51 13.05 4.64
C ARG A 147 2.71 11.77 4.90
N LEU A 148 3.29 10.60 4.61
CA LEU A 148 2.69 9.30 4.94
C LEU A 148 3.00 8.87 6.38
N LEU A 149 4.01 9.47 7.00
CA LEU A 149 4.33 9.20 8.39
C LEU A 149 3.29 9.90 9.29
N PRO A 150 2.93 9.29 10.42
CA PRO A 150 2.14 10.00 11.41
C PRO A 150 2.95 11.19 11.94
N GLU A 151 2.28 12.34 12.07
CA GLU A 151 2.80 13.53 12.78
C GLU A 151 3.06 13.20 14.25
N SER A 152 2.25 12.32 14.83
CA SER A 152 2.46 11.74 16.16
C SER A 152 3.01 10.33 16.03
N ARG A 153 4.34 10.18 16.09
CA ARG A 153 4.83 9.15 17.00
C ARG A 153 4.68 9.84 18.35
N SER A 154 3.55 9.64 19.02
CA SER A 154 3.46 9.93 20.45
C SER A 154 4.75 9.41 21.04
N GLU A 155 5.50 10.29 21.70
CA GLU A 155 6.61 9.88 22.53
C GLU A 155 6.15 8.64 23.30
N PRO A 156 6.93 7.56 23.41
CA PRO A 156 6.70 6.70 24.57
C PRO A 156 6.77 7.66 25.74
N SER A 157 5.65 7.86 26.43
CA SER A 157 5.60 8.56 27.70
C SER A 157 6.57 7.80 28.60
N TYR A 158 7.81 8.26 28.60
CA TYR A 158 8.77 7.97 29.64
C TYR A 158 8.30 8.84 30.79
N GLU A 159 7.33 8.33 31.55
CA GLU A 159 7.18 8.75 32.93
C GLU A 159 8.48 8.29 33.62
N PRO A 160 9.36 9.21 34.06
CA PRO A 160 10.40 8.81 34.98
C PRO A 160 9.66 8.39 36.25
N ASP A 161 9.76 7.12 36.64
CA ASP A 161 9.44 6.72 38.01
C ASP A 161 10.26 7.60 38.95
N GLU A 162 9.58 8.46 39.70
CA GLU A 162 10.12 9.29 40.79
C GLU A 162 10.07 8.51 42.11
#